data_AF-A0A7J9YFY0-F1
#
_entry.id   AF-A0A7J9YFY0-F1
#
_cell.length_a   1.000
_cell.length_b   1.000
_cell.length_c   1.000
_cell.angle_alpha   90.00
_cell.angle_beta   90.00
_cell.angle_gamma   90.00
#
_symmetry.space_group_name_H-M   'P 1'
#
loop_
_entity.id
_entity.type
_entity.pdbx_description
1 polymer ?
#
loop_
_entity_poly.entity_id
_entity_poly.type
_entity_poly.pdbx_seq_one_letter_code
_entity_poly.pdbx_strand_id
1 'polypeptide(L)' 'MVARVIAHTADCPGGNCPTTYGHPRLPTGISVVQGYRVTDPVILADLNIPEGEDVVAVPDLLLVDHAREVQA' A
#
# COMPACT_ATOMS: atom_id res chain seq x y z
N MET A 1 -5.82 12.68 -15.88
CA MET A 1 -4.69 12.07 -15.13
C MET A 1 -5.28 11.07 -14.17
N VAL A 2 -4.91 9.81 -14.28
CA VAL A 2 -5.44 8.71 -13.46
C VAL A 2 -4.29 7.97 -12.78
N ALA A 3 -4.56 7.37 -11.63
CA ALA A 3 -3.62 6.48 -10.97
C ALA A 3 -3.31 5.28 -11.88
N ARG A 4 -2.06 4.80 -11.85
CA ARG A 4 -1.62 3.58 -12.52
C ARG A 4 -1.48 2.48 -11.46
N VAL A 5 -2.04 1.30 -11.70
CA VAL A 5 -1.76 0.13 -10.86
C VAL A 5 -0.30 -0.28 -11.04
N ILE A 6 0.40 -0.54 -9.93
CA ILE A 6 1.77 -1.08 -9.93
C ILE A 6 1.71 -2.58 -9.63
N ALA A 7 1.10 -2.96 -8.50
CA ALA A 7 0.94 -4.36 -8.11
C ALA A 7 -0.35 -4.55 -7.31
N HIS A 8 -0.93 -5.75 -7.39
CA HIS A 8 -2.05 -6.22 -6.56
C HIS A 8 -1.86 -7.71 -6.23
N THR A 9 -2.44 -8.19 -5.14
CA THR A 9 -2.40 -9.62 -4.83
C THR A 9 -3.28 -10.42 -5.80
N ALA A 10 -2.76 -11.54 -6.32
CA ALA A 10 -3.42 -12.35 -7.36
C ALA A 10 -4.61 -13.19 -6.83
N ASP A 11 -4.54 -13.68 -5.59
CA ASP A 11 -5.63 -14.44 -4.96
C ASP A 11 -6.59 -13.49 -4.25
N CYS A 12 -7.71 -13.18 -4.90
CA CYS A 12 -8.65 -12.18 -4.41
C CYS A 12 -10.10 -12.67 -4.41
N PRO A 13 -10.53 -13.39 -3.36
CA PRO A 13 -11.94 -13.70 -3.18
C PRO A 13 -12.68 -12.43 -2.75
N GLY A 14 -13.49 -11.83 -3.64
CA GLY A 14 -14.41 -10.73 -3.29
C GLY A 14 -14.11 -9.34 -3.88
N GLY A 15 -13.09 -9.20 -4.74
CA GLY A 15 -13.01 -8.09 -5.70
C GLY A 15 -12.39 -6.76 -5.24
N ASN A 16 -11.82 -6.67 -4.03
CA ASN A 16 -11.07 -5.48 -3.59
C ASN A 16 -9.76 -5.87 -2.90
N CYS A 17 -8.71 -6.02 -3.69
CA CYS A 17 -7.39 -6.45 -3.20
C CYS A 17 -6.57 -5.24 -2.76
N PRO A 18 -5.75 -5.38 -1.70
CA PRO A 18 -4.65 -4.46 -1.46
C PRO A 18 -3.84 -4.24 -2.73
N THR A 19 -3.60 -2.98 -3.06
CA THR A 19 -3.05 -2.55 -4.36
C THR A 19 -2.10 -1.39 -4.15
N THR A 20 -1.00 -1.37 -4.89
CA THR A 20 -0.10 -0.23 -4.95
C THR A 20 -0.30 0.55 -6.25
N TYR A 21 -0.21 1.86 -6.18
CA TYR A 21 -0.47 2.75 -7.31
C TYR A 21 0.64 3.79 -7.48
N GLY A 22 0.98 4.07 -8.73
CA GLY A 22 1.68 5.29 -9.10
C GLY A 22 0.67 6.40 -9.39
N HIS A 23 0.97 7.64 -9.02
CA HIS A 23 0.08 8.76 -9.30
C HIS A 23 0.85 9.94 -9.89
N PRO A 24 0.41 10.53 -11.03
CA PRO A 24 1.17 11.57 -11.74
C PRO A 24 1.28 12.90 -10.98
N ARG A 25 0.53 13.07 -9.88
CA ARG A 25 0.67 14.23 -8.98
C ARG A 25 1.68 14.02 -7.85
N LEU A 26 2.21 12.80 -7.69
CA LEU A 26 3.22 12.51 -6.69
C LEU A 26 4.61 12.51 -7.32
N PRO A 27 5.67 12.81 -6.55
CA PRO A 27 7.04 12.71 -7.03
C PRO A 27 7.38 11.30 -7.52
N THR A 28 8.32 11.21 -8.46
CA THR A 28 8.90 9.92 -8.87
C THR A 28 9.48 9.18 -7.66
N GLY A 29 9.23 7.88 -7.60
CA GLY A 29 9.65 7.04 -6.48
C GLY A 29 8.66 7.00 -5.32
N ILE A 30 7.55 7.76 -5.37
CA ILE A 30 6.47 7.70 -4.38
C ILE A 30 5.30 6.91 -4.94
N SER A 31 4.81 5.95 -4.15
CA SER A 31 3.66 5.12 -4.47
C SER A 31 2.58 5.27 -3.40
N VAL A 32 1.31 5.11 -3.79
CA VAL A 32 0.17 5.06 -2.89
C VAL A 32 -0.15 3.59 -2.61
N VAL A 33 -0.43 3.25 -1.36
CA VAL A 33 -0.74 1.89 -0.92
C VAL A 33 -2.18 1.84 -0.43
N GLN A 34 -3.00 0.99 -1.04
CA GLN A 34 -4.30 0.59 -0.50
C GLN A 34 -4.11 -0.67 0.34
N GLY A 35 -4.62 -0.63 1.57
CA GLY A 35 -4.64 -1.75 2.50
C GLY A 35 -5.75 -1.63 3.54
N TYR A 36 -5.68 -2.46 4.58
CA TYR A 36 -6.63 -2.44 5.69
C TYR A 36 -6.13 -1.49 6.77
N ARG A 37 -6.90 -0.47 7.13
CA ARG A 37 -6.51 0.46 8.20
C ARG A 37 -6.26 -0.29 9.50
N VAL A 38 -5.10 -0.06 10.12
CA VAL A 38 -4.79 -0.60 11.44
C VAL A 38 -5.49 0.27 12.48
N THR A 39 -6.37 -0.33 13.28
CA THR A 39 -7.15 0.37 14.33
C THR A 39 -6.90 -0.19 15.72
N ASP A 40 -6.11 -1.25 15.85
CA ASP A 40 -5.76 -1.84 17.14
C ASP A 40 -4.84 -0.87 17.92
N PRO A 41 -5.25 -0.39 19.10
CA PRO A 41 -4.49 0.61 19.85
C PRO A 41 -3.18 0.05 20.41
N VAL A 42 -3.06 -1.26 20.64
CA VAL A 42 -1.81 -1.87 21.10
C VAL A 42 -0.80 -1.87 19.97
N ILE A 43 -1.22 -2.29 18.77
CA ILE A 43 -0.35 -2.24 17.58
C ILE A 43 0.06 -0.80 17.29
N LEU A 44 -0.86 0.16 17.34
CA LEU A 44 -0.55 1.56 17.07
C LEU A 44 0.37 2.18 18.12
N ALA A 45 0.23 1.83 19.40
CA ALA A 45 1.11 2.34 20.47
C ALA A 45 2.55 1.81 20.36
N ASP A 46 2.72 0.60 19.81
CA ASP A 46 4.03 0.00 19.55
C ASP A 46 4.73 0.64 18.33
N LEU A 47 4.00 1.41 17.51
CA LEU A 47 4.52 2.10 16.35
C LEU A 47 4.70 3.59 16.66
N ASN A 48 5.86 4.15 16.33
CA ASN A 48 6.13 5.59 16.50
C ASN A 48 5.55 6.40 15.31
N ILE A 49 4.22 6.37 15.13
CA ILE A 49 3.53 7.01 14.01
C ILE A 49 3.36 8.52 14.26
N PRO A 50 3.89 9.40 13.40
CA PRO A 50 3.69 10.84 13.50
C PRO A 50 2.24 11.29 13.33
N GLU A 51 1.93 12.48 13.84
CA GLU A 51 0.64 13.13 13.60
C GLU A 51 0.41 13.36 12.10
N GLY A 52 -0.78 13.01 11.61
CA GLY A 52 -1.17 13.17 10.21
C GLY A 52 -0.80 11.98 9.31
N GLU A 53 -0.16 10.95 9.85
CA GLU A 53 0.10 9.68 9.15
C GLU A 53 -0.94 8.60 9.53
N ASP A 54 -1.24 7.71 8.59
CA ASP A 54 -2.12 6.56 8.76
C ASP A 54 -1.33 5.27 8.46
N VAL A 55 -1.68 4.17 9.15
CA VAL A 55 -1.08 2.85 8.92
C VAL A 55 -2.10 1.91 8.31
N VAL A 56 -1.67 1.21 7.24
CA VAL A 56 -2.44 0.13 6.63
C VAL A 56 -1.66 -1.18 6.69
N ALA A 57 -2.36 -2.26 6.99
CA ALA A 57 -1.86 -3.62 6.84
C ALA A 57 -2.10 -4.09 5.39
N VAL A 58 -1.07 -4.69 4.81
CA VAL A 58 -1.09 -5.30 3.48
C VAL A 58 -0.40 -6.66 3.51
N PRO A 59 -0.73 -7.59 2.60
CA PRO A 59 0.03 -8.83 2.46
C PRO A 59 1.48 -8.55 2.06
N ASP A 60 2.45 -9.24 2.66
CA ASP A 60 3.87 -9.08 2.31
C ASP A 60 4.13 -9.32 0.82
N LEU A 61 3.40 -10.27 0.21
CA LEU A 61 3.50 -10.57 -1.22
C LEU A 61 3.19 -9.36 -2.10
N LEU A 62 2.30 -8.46 -1.67
CA LEU A 62 2.03 -7.22 -2.40
C LEU A 62 3.30 -6.35 -2.50
N LEU A 63 4.08 -6.27 -1.43
CA LEU A 63 5.31 -5.48 -1.39
C LEU A 63 6.42 -6.13 -2.22
N VAL A 64 6.49 -7.46 -2.24
CA VAL A 64 7.41 -8.21 -3.11
C VAL A 64 7.10 -7.95 -4.58
N ASP A 65 5.83 -8.04 -4.97
CA ASP A 65 5.42 -7.80 -6.35
C ASP A 65 5.59 -6.33 -6.73
N HIS A 66 5.26 -5.41 -5.82
CA HIS A 66 5.56 -3.99 -5.99
C HIS A 66 7.05 -3.74 -6.28
N ALA A 67 7.94 -4.32 -5.46
CA ALA A 67 9.38 -4.14 -5.60
C ALA A 67 9.90 -4.60 -6.97
N ARG A 68 9.40 -5.73 -7.49
CA ARG A 68 9.74 -6.22 -8.82
C ARG A 68 9.34 -5.25 -9.92
N GLU A 69 8.14 -4.67 -9.83
CA GLU A 69 7.61 -3.81 -10.90
C GLU A 69 8.15 -2.38 -10.88
N VAL A 70 8.63 -1.87 -9.74
CA VAL A 70 9.29 -0.56 -9.70
C VAL A 70 10.77 -0.61 -10.06
N GLN A 71 11.37 -1.81 -10.11
CA GLN A 71 12.75 -2.04 -10.51
C GLN A 71 12.92 -2.35 -12.00
N ALA A 72 11.83 -2.65 -12.71
CA ALA A 72 11.77 -2.92 -14.14
C ALA A 72 11.72 -1.65 -15.00
#